data_AF-V7FEU3-F1
#
_entry.id   AF-V7FEU3-F1
#
_cell.length_a   1.000
_cell.length_b   1.000
_cell.length_c   1.000
_cell.angle_alpha   90.00
_cell.angle_beta   90.00
_cell.angle_gamma   90.00
#
_symmetry.space_group_name_H-M   'P 1'
#
loop_
_entity.id
_entity.type
_entity.pdbx_description
1 polymer ?
#
loop_
_entity_poly.entity_id
_entity_poly.type
_entity_poly.pdbx_seq_one_letter_code
_entity_poly.pdbx_strand_id
1 'polypeptide(L)' 'MLFRSTKHFRATGHPVIEGYDPPEGWGWCYIDEIFLDLGDRTTPQNGPIPRFI' A
#
# COMPACT_ATOMS: atom_id res chain seq x y z
N MET A 1 -4.37 -3.63 7.41
CA MET A 1 -4.23 -3.17 6.01
C MET A 1 -4.42 -4.28 4.97
N LEU A 2 -3.97 -5.52 5.23
CA LEU A 2 -3.86 -6.57 4.21
C LEU A 2 -5.20 -7.12 3.65
N PHE A 3 -6.21 -7.40 4.47
CA PHE A 3 -7.40 -8.14 4.01
C PHE A 3 -8.26 -7.42 2.95
N ARG A 4 -8.45 -6.10 3.08
CA ARG A 4 -9.23 -5.34 2.07
C ARG A 4 -8.44 -5.20 0.78
N SER A 5 -7.13 -5.00 0.89
CA SER A 5 -6.25 -4.83 -0.26
C SER A 5 -6.15 -6.10 -1.11
N THR A 6 -6.09 -7.29 -0.49
CA THR A 6 -6.14 -8.55 -1.23
C THR A 6 -7.48 -8.75 -1.97
N LYS A 7 -8.61 -8.36 -1.37
CA LYS A 7 -9.91 -8.41 -2.06
C LYS A 7 -9.97 -7.43 -3.23
N HIS A 8 -9.41 -6.23 -3.06
CA HIS A 8 -9.31 -5.22 -4.11
C HIS A 8 -8.46 -5.74 -5.29
N PHE A 9 -7.27 -6.28 -5.02
CA PHE A 9 -6.42 -6.90 -6.04
C PHE A 9 -7.19 -7.96 -6.84
N ARG A 10 -7.93 -8.87 -6.18
CA ARG A 10 -8.73 -9.90 -6.87
C ARG A 10 -9.85 -9.32 -7.74
N ALA A 11 -10.36 -8.13 -7.41
CA ALA A 11 -11.45 -7.49 -8.14
C ALA A 11 -10.96 -6.62 -9.31
N THR A 12 -9.84 -5.89 -9.15
CA THR A 12 -9.37 -4.92 -10.16
C THR A 12 -8.10 -5.36 -10.89
N GLY A 13 -7.36 -6.32 -10.36
CA GLY A 13 -6.08 -6.73 -10.91
C GLY A 13 -4.93 -5.75 -10.70
N HIS A 14 -5.04 -4.81 -9.75
CA HIS A 14 -3.93 -3.91 -9.40
C HIS A 14 -2.94 -4.64 -8.47
N PRO A 15 -1.76 -5.06 -8.96
CA PRO A 15 -0.94 -6.02 -8.25
C PRO A 15 -0.03 -5.38 -7.20
N VAL A 16 0.21 -4.06 -7.30
CA VAL A 16 1.10 -3.33 -6.39
C VAL A 16 0.29 -2.37 -5.52
N ILE A 17 0.59 -2.37 -4.23
CA ILE A 17 0.06 -1.40 -3.26
C ILE A 17 1.20 -0.74 -2.47
N GLU A 18 0.92 0.41 -1.89
CA GLU A 18 1.85 1.17 -1.04
C GLU A 18 1.35 1.21 0.41
N GLY A 19 2.29 1.16 1.36
CA GLY A 19 2.01 1.52 2.75
C GLY A 19 1.75 3.02 2.89
N TYR A 20 0.48 3.43 3.02
CA TYR A 20 0.08 4.84 3.05
C TYR A 20 0.04 5.47 4.47
N ASP A 21 -0.07 4.65 5.53
CA ASP A 21 0.03 5.08 6.93
C ASP A 21 0.89 4.12 7.77
N PRO A 22 2.09 4.55 8.20
CA PRO A 22 2.81 5.74 7.74
C PRO A 22 3.34 5.56 6.31
N PRO A 23 3.63 6.66 5.57
CA PRO A 23 4.17 6.60 4.21
C PRO A 23 5.67 6.29 4.27
N GLU A 24 5.98 5.02 4.55
CA GLU A 24 7.35 4.53 4.79
C GLU A 24 8.15 4.28 3.52
N GLY A 25 7.57 4.50 2.33
CA GLY A 25 8.29 4.29 1.07
C GLY A 25 8.39 2.85 0.63
N TRP A 26 7.60 1.93 1.18
CA TRP A 26 7.55 0.55 0.69
C TRP A 26 6.25 0.25 -0.06
N GLY A 27 6.35 -0.67 -1.01
CA GLY A 27 5.22 -1.28 -1.70
C GLY A 27 5.21 -2.80 -1.55
N TRP A 28 4.08 -3.41 -1.86
CA TRP A 28 3.91 -4.86 -1.90
C TRP A 28 3.35 -5.28 -3.26
N CYS A 29 4.02 -6.24 -3.92
CA CYS A 29 3.52 -6.88 -5.13
C CYS A 29 2.83 -8.20 -4.79
N TYR A 30 1.54 -8.32 -5.12
CA TYR A 30 0.76 -9.54 -4.89
C TYR A 30 1.09 -10.69 -5.84
N ILE A 31 1.66 -10.40 -7.01
CA ILE A 31 2.01 -11.43 -8.00
C ILE A 31 3.34 -12.09 -7.63
N ASP A 32 4.33 -11.26 -7.29
CA ASP A 32 5.69 -11.71 -7.02
C ASP A 32 5.94 -12.00 -5.53
N GLU A 33 5.00 -11.60 -4.66
CA GLU A 33 5.09 -11.73 -3.20
C GLU A 33 6.37 -11.10 -2.61
N ILE A 34 6.76 -9.95 -3.15
CA ILE A 34 7.94 -9.18 -2.71
C ILE A 34 7.58 -7.79 -2.20
N PHE A 35 8.44 -7.28 -1.33
CA PHE A 35 8.49 -5.86 -0.99
C PHE A 35 9.23 -5.07 -2.07
N LEU A 36 8.70 -3.92 -2.40
CA LEU A 36 9.30 -2.94 -3.29
C LEU A 36 9.77 -1.75 -2.47
N ASP A 37 10.96 -1.24 -2.76
CA ASP A 37 11.43 0.04 -2.26
C ASP A 37 11.02 1.14 -3.23
N LEU A 38 10.15 2.04 -2.77
CA LEU A 38 9.69 3.21 -3.50
C LEU A 38 10.51 4.45 -3.12
N GLY A 39 11.34 4.39 -2.07
CA GLY A 39 12.12 5.51 -1.56
C GLY A 39 11.25 6.76 -1.33
N ASP A 40 11.65 7.87 -1.97
CA ASP A 40 10.94 9.15 -1.87
C ASP A 40 9.72 9.26 -2.80
N ARG A 41 9.42 8.23 -3.59
CA ARG A 41 8.27 8.22 -4.51
C ARG A 41 6.98 7.81 -3.81
N THR A 42 6.75 8.35 -2.61
CA THR A 42 5.55 8.05 -1.84
C THR A 42 4.34 8.83 -2.31
N THR A 43 3.15 8.25 -2.17
CA THR A 43 1.91 9.00 -2.41
C THR A 43 1.73 10.03 -1.30
N PRO A 44 1.58 11.34 -1.61
CA PRO A 44 1.38 12.36 -0.58
C PRO A 44 0.08 12.15 0.17
N GLN A 45 0.09 12.41 1.49
CA GLN A 45 -1.12 12.38 2.30
C GLN A 45 -1.99 13.60 2.01
N ASN A 46 -3.26 13.35 1.65
CA ASN A 46 -4.24 14.42 1.44
C ASN A 46 -4.70 15.10 2.76
N GLY A 47 -4.34 14.54 3.91
CA GLY A 47 -4.70 15.04 5.24
C GLY A 47 -4.30 14.05 6.35
N PRO A 48 -4.54 14.38 7.63
CA PRO A 48 -4.19 13.52 8.76
C PRO A 48 -5.02 12.23 8.76
N ILE A 49 -4.34 11.08 8.88
CA ILE A 49 -4.99 9.77 8.93
C ILE A 49 -5.37 9.44 10.38
N PRO A 50 -6.66 9.21 10.69
CA PRO A 50 -7.08 8.85 12.04
C PRO A 50 -6.52 7.48 12.47
N ARG A 51 -5.86 7.43 13.62
CA ARG A 51 -5.37 6.20 14.26
C ARG A 51 -6.33 5.77 15.36
N PHE A 52 -6.97 4.62 15.16
CA PHE A 52 -7.84 4.00 16.14
C PHE A 52 -7.04 2.86 16.79
N ILE A 53 -6.42 3.17 17.94
CA ILE A 53 -5.76 2.20 18.84
C ILE A 53 -6.82 1.43 19.62
#